data_AF-A0A2P6JK61-F1
#
_entry.id   AF-A0A2P6JK61-F1
#
_cell.length_a   1.000
_cell.length_b   1.000
_cell.length_c   1.000
_cell.angle_alpha   90.00
_cell.angle_beta   90.00
_cell.angle_gamma   90.00
#
_symmetry.space_group_name_H-M   'P 1'
#
loop_
_entity.id
_entity.type
_entity.pdbx_description
1 polymer ?
#
loop_
_entity_poly.entity_id
_entity_poly.type
_entity_poly.pdbx_seq_one_letter_code
_entity_poly.pdbx_strand_id
1 'polypeptide(L)'
;MHALVCRLAVMISLAVAGAAMAAEPLRITQLQRCGDLLDSRQPTFCLQTSGLQQGQWQVYVNGAVLDAKRISRRQGQLRLQIDATEAQSGPLWLQQQGQFSNPVWMSLGSSHILAADKKAVTKNREGLSTYVDLVSVIIEESHDGAEQAQRLADKYDAKVVGAIPPLNTYQLRLPARNLDQRDATVLRLGAEVSVDAVVIEESGAEESIEQDASDPPARESQEWAANRFLDAVNFYQRRLQKEQDIDTRPVRIGVIERDVDFDNPDFADYAGDCRRDASRVCVYARDAAKAGGHGTTVAGILAAAWDNGGNSGFLRALDKVGPGFDVIVDRGSDAGITANIAASVNLVEDGARVLNWSWGIHRTGAIDVDGAPVDSLVRSGIAMSGYEELLEEFFLWLRREHPDVVVVNSAGNGASFSGRDEYRLPSSFITDQLFVVGGHQRSDKKVDIDDPRYATRRKTSNVDMRVDITAAACVHGSMTEADATGAVHCGTSYATPLVAGLLAAMLSINPELEPDQLRMLLRRSAMTIGEENDFEPMEADDLTAPILPSERNNELNHPDVGRSARLDMYRALELAVQSLDSVR
;
A
#
# COMPACT_ATOMS: atom_id res chain seq x y z
N MET A 1 -4.75 -10.29 -90.86
CA MET A 1 -4.82 -8.82 -91.08
C MET A 1 -6.24 -8.37 -90.81
N HIS A 2 -6.43 -7.30 -90.02
CA HIS A 2 -7.65 -6.83 -89.33
C HIS A 2 -7.95 -7.57 -88.01
N ALA A 3 -8.27 -6.97 -86.85
CA ALA A 3 -8.33 -5.58 -86.40
C ALA A 3 -8.64 -5.55 -84.87
N LEU A 4 -7.95 -4.68 -84.13
CA LEU A 4 -8.43 -3.72 -83.09
C LEU A 4 -9.34 -4.21 -81.92
N VAL A 5 -8.89 -4.15 -80.65
CA VAL A 5 -8.85 -3.03 -79.67
C VAL A 5 -10.16 -2.85 -78.87
N CYS A 6 -10.08 -3.05 -77.54
CA CYS A 6 -10.42 -2.05 -76.52
C CYS A 6 -10.21 -2.65 -75.11
N ARG A 7 -9.22 -2.15 -74.36
CA ARG A 7 -9.13 -2.38 -72.90
C ARG A 7 -9.37 -1.06 -72.19
N LEU A 8 -10.43 -1.07 -71.39
CA LEU A 8 -10.88 0.00 -70.51
C LEU A 8 -9.86 0.21 -69.39
N ALA A 9 -9.31 1.42 -69.25
CA ALA A 9 -8.51 1.80 -68.09
C ALA A 9 -9.43 2.44 -67.04
N VAL A 10 -9.61 1.77 -65.91
CA VAL A 10 -10.27 2.33 -64.72
C VAL A 10 -9.17 2.88 -63.81
N MET A 11 -9.12 4.21 -63.65
CA MET A 11 -8.33 4.85 -62.60
C MET A 11 -9.06 4.69 -61.27
N ILE A 12 -8.45 3.97 -60.32
CA ILE A 12 -8.88 3.93 -58.92
C ILE A 12 -7.99 4.91 -58.15
N SER A 13 -8.57 6.03 -57.75
CA SER A 13 -7.96 6.99 -56.84
C SER A 13 -8.02 6.44 -55.42
N LEU A 14 -6.90 5.96 -54.87
CA LEU A 14 -6.79 5.65 -53.45
C LEU A 14 -6.77 6.95 -52.63
N ALA A 15 -7.87 7.27 -51.96
CA ALA A 15 -7.86 8.20 -50.84
C ALA A 15 -7.23 7.49 -49.64
N VAL A 16 -5.96 7.83 -49.33
CA VAL A 16 -5.32 7.43 -48.08
C VAL A 16 -5.92 8.31 -46.97
N ALA A 17 -6.93 7.80 -46.28
CA ALA A 17 -7.32 8.33 -44.98
C ALA A 17 -6.17 8.02 -44.01
N GLY A 18 -5.37 9.03 -43.68
CA GLY A 18 -4.38 8.92 -42.62
C GLY A 18 -5.10 8.59 -41.31
N ALA A 19 -4.86 7.41 -40.77
CA ALA A 19 -5.21 7.11 -39.39
C ALA A 19 -4.45 8.12 -38.52
N ALA A 20 -5.17 9.08 -37.95
CA ALA A 20 -4.63 9.90 -36.88
C ALA A 20 -4.30 8.92 -35.75
N MET A 21 -3.01 8.64 -35.53
CA MET A 21 -2.59 7.96 -34.32
C MET A 21 -3.04 8.82 -33.15
N ALA A 22 -3.91 8.28 -32.30
CA ALA A 22 -4.28 8.94 -31.05
C ALA A 22 -2.99 9.28 -30.30
N ALA A 23 -2.86 10.54 -29.86
CA ALA A 23 -1.70 10.94 -29.08
C ALA A 23 -1.66 10.12 -27.79
N GLU A 24 -0.50 9.54 -27.50
CA GLU A 24 -0.26 8.79 -26.26
C GLU A 24 -0.57 9.69 -25.04
N PRO A 25 -1.34 9.22 -24.04
CA PRO A 25 -1.66 10.01 -22.85
C PRO A 25 -0.41 10.50 -22.13
N LEU A 26 -0.45 11.74 -21.63
CA LEU A 26 0.62 12.26 -20.78
C LEU A 26 0.55 11.54 -19.43
N ARG A 27 1.61 10.82 -19.04
CA ARG A 27 1.70 10.15 -17.74
C ARG A 27 3.04 10.35 -17.06
N ILE A 28 3.05 10.32 -15.74
CA ILE A 28 4.22 10.15 -14.90
C ILE A 28 4.30 8.67 -14.55
N THR A 29 5.27 7.98 -15.14
CA THR A 29 5.48 6.53 -14.93
C THR A 29 6.53 6.24 -13.87
N GLN A 30 7.42 7.20 -13.58
CA GLN A 30 8.36 7.10 -12.46
C GLN A 30 8.60 8.46 -11.81
N LEU A 31 8.74 8.44 -10.49
CA LEU A 31 9.23 9.54 -9.66
C LEU A 31 10.11 8.95 -8.57
N GLN A 32 11.37 9.39 -8.49
CA GLN A 32 12.31 8.96 -7.45
C GLN A 32 13.29 10.08 -7.12
N ARG A 33 13.83 10.12 -5.89
CA ARG A 33 15.00 10.96 -5.63
C ARG A 33 16.21 10.43 -6.40
N CYS A 34 17.08 11.34 -6.82
CA CYS A 34 18.29 11.00 -7.56
C CYS A 34 19.38 12.04 -7.37
N GLY A 35 20.62 11.68 -7.69
CA GLY A 35 21.77 12.55 -7.39
C GLY A 35 22.27 12.26 -5.99
N ASP A 36 22.50 13.29 -5.19
CA ASP A 36 22.82 13.13 -3.77
C ASP A 36 21.52 12.90 -2.99
N LEU A 37 21.30 11.67 -2.53
CA LEU A 37 20.09 11.31 -1.78
C LEU A 37 20.10 11.85 -0.35
N LEU A 38 21.27 12.19 0.17
CA LEU A 38 21.45 12.70 1.52
C LEU A 38 21.30 14.23 1.58
N ASP A 39 21.25 14.91 0.43
CA ASP A 39 20.93 16.34 0.37
C ASP A 39 19.43 16.57 0.63
N SER A 40 19.11 16.93 1.88
CA SER A 40 17.76 17.28 2.31
C SER A 40 17.38 18.73 2.01
N ARG A 41 18.34 19.59 1.65
CA ARG A 41 18.09 21.02 1.42
C ARG A 41 17.70 21.30 -0.03
N GLN A 42 18.41 20.68 -0.97
CA GLN A 42 18.13 20.81 -2.41
C GLN A 42 17.92 19.46 -3.09
N PRO A 43 16.94 18.65 -2.63
CA PRO A 43 16.71 17.33 -3.19
C PRO A 43 16.40 17.43 -4.68
N THR A 44 16.94 16.46 -5.43
CA THR A 44 16.67 16.32 -6.86
C THR A 44 15.80 15.11 -7.10
N PHE A 45 14.71 15.29 -7.84
CA PHE A 45 13.81 14.23 -8.26
C PHE A 45 14.02 13.91 -9.73
N CYS A 46 14.18 12.63 -10.06
CA CYS A 46 14.20 12.13 -11.41
C CYS A 46 12.81 11.58 -11.76
N LEU A 47 12.28 12.05 -12.87
CA LEU A 47 10.94 11.76 -13.35
C LEU A 47 11.00 11.17 -14.75
N GLN A 48 10.26 10.08 -14.95
CA GLN A 48 10.02 9.47 -16.26
C GLN A 48 8.57 9.66 -16.67
N THR A 49 8.37 9.97 -17.95
CA THR A 49 7.05 10.29 -18.51
C THR A 49 6.80 9.54 -19.81
N SER A 50 5.55 9.15 -20.05
CA SER A 50 5.04 8.78 -21.39
C SER A 50 4.17 9.92 -21.95
N GLY A 51 3.97 9.95 -23.28
CA GLY A 51 3.15 10.96 -23.95
C GLY A 51 3.69 12.40 -23.97
N LEU A 52 4.76 12.72 -23.22
CA LEU A 52 5.36 14.06 -23.21
C LEU A 52 6.10 14.37 -24.53
N GLN A 53 5.54 15.30 -25.32
CA GLN A 53 6.08 15.69 -26.62
C GLN A 53 7.05 16.87 -26.53
N GLN A 54 7.80 17.12 -27.62
CA GLN A 54 8.56 18.37 -27.76
C GLN A 54 7.62 19.58 -27.82
N GLY A 55 7.97 20.66 -27.13
CA GLY A 55 7.17 21.89 -27.09
C GLY A 55 7.10 22.51 -25.70
N GLN A 56 6.11 23.38 -25.49
CA GLN A 56 5.85 23.98 -24.18
C GLN A 56 5.07 23.01 -23.30
N TRP A 57 5.54 22.86 -22.06
CA TRP A 57 4.90 22.10 -20.99
C TRP A 57 5.30 22.73 -19.66
N GLN A 58 4.56 22.41 -18.60
CA GLN A 58 4.77 22.93 -17.26
C GLN A 58 4.74 21.79 -16.24
N VAL A 59 5.51 21.94 -15.17
CA VAL A 59 5.45 21.08 -13.98
C VAL A 59 4.81 21.90 -12.88
N TYR A 60 3.80 21.33 -12.24
CA TYR A 60 3.13 21.91 -11.08
C TYR A 60 3.58 21.14 -9.83
N VAL A 61 3.86 21.87 -8.77
CA VAL A 61 4.12 21.35 -7.42
C VAL A 61 3.25 22.14 -6.46
N ASN A 62 2.39 21.45 -5.70
CA ASN A 62 1.41 22.10 -4.80
C ASN A 62 0.57 23.19 -5.49
N GLY A 63 0.22 22.98 -6.77
CA GLY A 63 -0.54 23.96 -7.58
C GLY A 63 0.27 25.12 -8.16
N ALA A 64 1.54 25.28 -7.78
CA ALA A 64 2.42 26.32 -8.32
C ALA A 64 3.28 25.78 -9.48
N VAL A 65 3.49 26.61 -10.50
CA VAL A 65 4.38 26.26 -11.62
C VAL A 65 5.84 26.32 -11.15
N LEU A 66 6.57 25.21 -11.32
CA LEU A 66 8.00 25.14 -11.02
C LEU A 66 8.81 25.95 -12.05
N ASP A 67 9.74 26.78 -11.58
CA ASP A 67 10.62 27.59 -12.46
C ASP A 67 11.41 26.66 -13.40
N ALA A 68 11.39 26.97 -14.70
CA ALA A 68 12.13 26.24 -15.72
C ALA A 68 13.63 26.10 -15.43
N LYS A 69 14.24 27.01 -14.65
CA LYS A 69 15.64 26.92 -14.23
C LYS A 69 15.91 25.76 -13.26
N ARG A 70 14.88 25.33 -12.52
CA ARG A 70 14.92 24.19 -11.60
C ARG A 70 14.69 22.85 -12.31
N ILE A 71 14.46 22.89 -13.62
CA ILE A 71 14.14 21.72 -14.44
C ILE A 71 15.25 21.49 -15.46
N SER A 72 15.77 20.27 -15.51
CA SER A 72 16.73 19.85 -16.52
C SER A 72 16.36 18.50 -17.10
N ARG A 73 16.96 18.13 -18.24
CA ARG A 73 16.72 16.82 -18.88
C ARG A 73 18.04 16.08 -19.05
N ARG A 74 18.10 14.83 -18.59
CA ARG A 74 19.27 13.96 -18.73
C ARG A 74 18.82 12.56 -19.13
N GLN A 75 19.38 12.04 -20.23
CA GLN A 75 19.08 10.68 -20.72
C GLN A 75 17.56 10.40 -20.89
N GLY A 76 16.80 11.42 -21.31
CA GLY A 76 15.34 11.30 -21.50
C GLY A 76 14.51 11.49 -20.24
N GLN A 77 15.11 11.47 -19.04
CA GLN A 77 14.42 11.75 -17.78
C GLN A 77 14.46 13.24 -17.44
N LEU A 78 13.36 13.74 -16.86
CA LEU A 78 13.31 15.08 -16.28
C LEU A 78 13.96 15.03 -14.88
N ARG A 79 14.69 16.09 -14.53
CA ARG A 79 15.29 16.28 -13.21
C ARG A 79 14.79 17.58 -12.63
N LEU A 80 14.17 17.49 -11.47
CA LEU A 80 13.54 18.61 -10.77
C LEU A 80 14.34 18.87 -9.50
N GLN A 81 14.93 20.05 -9.39
CA GLN A 81 15.62 20.47 -8.19
C GLN A 81 14.65 21.28 -7.33
N ILE A 82 14.37 20.81 -6.12
CA ILE A 82 13.42 21.45 -5.21
C ILE A 82 14.20 22.14 -4.11
N ASP A 83 13.78 23.34 -3.72
CA ASP A 83 14.29 24.00 -2.53
C ASP A 83 13.40 23.61 -1.34
N ALA A 84 13.89 22.69 -0.51
CA ALA A 84 13.11 22.19 0.63
C ALA A 84 12.93 23.24 1.73
N THR A 85 13.60 24.40 1.65
CA THR A 85 13.38 25.51 2.59
C THR A 85 12.21 26.40 2.20
N GLU A 86 11.75 26.31 0.94
CA GLU A 86 10.65 27.13 0.40
C GLU A 86 9.46 26.26 -0.07
N ALA A 87 9.59 24.93 -0.04
CA ALA A 87 8.60 23.98 -0.49
C ALA A 87 8.20 23.01 0.64
N GLN A 88 7.05 22.36 0.45
CA GLN A 88 6.55 21.29 1.32
C GLN A 88 6.24 20.07 0.45
N SER A 89 6.23 18.88 1.08
CA SER A 89 5.74 17.66 0.43
C SER A 89 4.32 17.88 -0.11
N GLY A 90 4.03 17.27 -1.26
CA GLY A 90 2.68 17.33 -1.83
C GLY A 90 2.59 16.99 -3.31
N PRO A 91 1.44 17.28 -3.95
CA PRO A 91 1.17 16.80 -5.29
C PRO A 91 2.05 17.45 -6.36
N LEU A 92 2.44 16.63 -7.32
CA LEU A 92 3.17 17.01 -8.52
C LEU A 92 2.46 16.45 -9.76
N TRP A 93 2.27 17.28 -10.79
CA TRP A 93 1.74 16.86 -12.08
C TRP A 93 2.30 17.69 -13.23
N LEU A 94 2.14 17.20 -14.46
CA LEU A 94 2.55 17.89 -15.68
C LEU A 94 1.33 18.38 -16.44
N GLN A 95 1.53 19.45 -17.21
CA GLN A 95 0.57 19.93 -18.18
C GLN A 95 1.25 20.18 -19.53
N GLN A 96 0.63 19.70 -20.61
CA GLN A 96 1.03 20.01 -21.98
C GLN A 96 -0.21 20.13 -22.86
N GLN A 97 -0.35 21.26 -23.58
CA GLN A 97 -1.43 21.48 -24.55
C GLN A 97 -2.85 21.19 -23.99
N GLY A 98 -3.09 21.54 -22.73
CA GLY A 98 -4.37 21.30 -22.05
C GLY A 98 -4.58 19.88 -21.51
N GLN A 99 -3.68 18.95 -21.80
CA GLN A 99 -3.63 17.62 -21.18
C GLN A 99 -2.88 17.68 -19.85
N PHE A 100 -3.33 16.91 -18.88
CA PHE A 100 -2.70 16.75 -17.57
C PHE A 100 -2.19 15.33 -17.39
N SER A 101 -1.06 15.17 -16.70
CA SER A 101 -0.66 13.85 -16.22
C SER A 101 -1.51 13.39 -15.04
N ASN A 102 -1.41 12.11 -14.70
CA ASN A 102 -1.69 11.66 -13.34
C ASN A 102 -0.87 12.46 -12.32
N PRO A 103 -1.44 12.80 -11.16
CA PRO A 103 -0.69 13.42 -10.09
C PRO A 103 0.05 12.36 -9.27
N VAL A 104 1.25 12.71 -8.82
CA VAL A 104 2.09 11.90 -7.91
C VAL A 104 2.36 12.69 -6.64
N TRP A 105 2.61 12.00 -5.52
CA TRP A 105 3.03 12.66 -4.29
C TRP A 105 4.55 12.79 -4.27
N MET A 106 5.05 14.00 -4.03
CA MET A 106 6.48 14.27 -3.92
C MET A 106 6.83 14.51 -2.46
N SER A 107 7.38 13.49 -1.80
CA SER A 107 7.84 13.63 -0.41
C SER A 107 9.19 14.34 -0.32
N LEU A 108 9.26 15.38 0.51
CA LEU A 108 10.49 16.05 0.92
C LEU A 108 11.14 15.41 2.16
N GLY A 109 10.54 14.36 2.72
CA GLY A 109 11.10 13.58 3.82
C GLY A 109 12.51 13.06 3.55
N SER A 110 13.25 12.75 4.61
CA SER A 110 14.68 12.43 4.51
C SER A 110 14.99 10.93 4.32
N SER A 111 13.95 10.09 4.32
CA SER A 111 14.10 8.64 4.28
C SER A 111 14.14 8.12 2.84
N HIS A 112 15.32 7.73 2.36
CA HIS A 112 15.55 7.23 1.00
C HIS A 112 16.53 6.07 0.99
N ILE A 113 16.13 4.98 0.32
CA ILE A 113 16.94 3.78 0.14
C ILE A 113 17.17 3.59 -1.36
N LEU A 114 18.35 3.09 -1.75
CA LEU A 114 18.64 2.74 -3.14
C LEU A 114 18.31 1.28 -3.41
N ALA A 115 17.70 1.05 -4.56
CA ALA A 115 17.65 -0.27 -5.19
C ALA A 115 18.99 -0.58 -5.84
N ALA A 116 19.40 -1.85 -5.78
CA ALA A 116 20.61 -2.30 -6.47
C ALA A 116 20.45 -2.29 -7.99
N ASP A 117 21.54 -2.02 -8.70
CA ASP A 117 21.57 -2.23 -10.15
C ASP A 117 21.38 -3.71 -10.46
N LYS A 118 20.75 -4.04 -11.60
CA LYS A 118 20.53 -5.44 -12.04
C LYS A 118 21.80 -6.31 -12.03
N LYS A 119 22.98 -5.71 -12.19
CA LYS A 119 24.29 -6.40 -12.18
C LYS A 119 24.81 -6.70 -10.77
N ALA A 120 24.30 -6.00 -9.77
CA ALA A 120 24.63 -6.16 -8.35
C ALA A 120 23.57 -6.98 -7.60
N VAL A 121 22.70 -7.70 -8.32
CA VAL A 121 21.75 -8.66 -7.77
C VAL A 121 22.19 -10.07 -8.17
N THR A 122 22.19 -11.00 -7.21
CA THR A 122 22.52 -12.41 -7.45
C THR A 122 21.64 -13.33 -6.60
N LYS A 123 21.80 -14.65 -6.75
CA LYS A 123 21.11 -15.66 -5.93
C LYS A 123 21.99 -16.10 -4.75
N ASN A 124 21.39 -16.18 -3.56
CA ASN A 124 22.03 -16.78 -2.39
C ASN A 124 22.01 -18.33 -2.47
N ARG A 125 22.52 -19.02 -1.44
CA ARG A 125 22.57 -20.50 -1.40
C ARG A 125 21.19 -21.16 -1.39
N GLU A 126 20.15 -20.44 -0.99
CA GLU A 126 18.75 -20.87 -0.97
C GLU A 126 18.03 -20.53 -2.29
N GLY A 127 18.71 -19.92 -3.27
CA GLY A 127 18.10 -19.52 -4.54
C GLY A 127 17.31 -18.21 -4.48
N LEU A 128 17.37 -17.48 -3.36
CA LEU A 128 16.70 -16.19 -3.18
C LEU A 128 17.54 -15.05 -3.77
N SER A 129 16.88 -14.08 -4.40
CA SER A 129 17.54 -12.92 -4.98
C SER A 129 17.98 -11.96 -3.88
N THR A 130 19.22 -11.46 -3.94
CA THR A 130 19.79 -10.58 -2.92
C THR A 130 20.83 -9.63 -3.50
N TYR A 131 21.09 -8.53 -2.79
CA TYR A 131 22.06 -7.52 -3.22
C TYR A 131 23.48 -7.88 -2.85
N VAL A 132 24.43 -7.61 -3.75
CA VAL A 132 25.84 -7.91 -3.56
C VAL A 132 26.54 -6.78 -2.80
N ASP A 133 26.23 -5.54 -3.11
CA ASP A 133 27.01 -4.37 -2.70
C ASP A 133 26.21 -3.36 -1.86
N LEU A 134 24.95 -3.64 -1.52
CA LEU A 134 24.13 -2.77 -0.67
C LEU A 134 23.65 -3.52 0.57
N VAL A 135 23.86 -2.90 1.74
CA VAL A 135 23.34 -3.34 3.03
C VAL A 135 22.89 -2.10 3.81
N SER A 136 21.98 -2.25 4.77
CA SER A 136 21.68 -1.19 5.73
C SER A 136 22.21 -1.56 7.10
N VAL A 137 22.65 -0.57 7.87
CA VAL A 137 23.04 -0.73 9.27
C VAL A 137 22.08 0.08 10.12
N ILE A 138 21.55 -0.54 11.17
CA ILE A 138 20.80 0.13 12.24
C ILE A 138 21.85 0.50 13.29
N ILE A 139 21.96 1.79 13.57
CA ILE A 139 22.91 2.29 14.56
C ILE A 139 22.23 2.31 15.91
N GLU A 140 22.95 1.89 16.94
CA GLU A 140 22.52 1.95 18.34
C GLU A 140 22.05 3.36 18.74
N GLU A 141 20.91 3.49 19.40
CA GLU A 141 20.31 4.79 19.80
C GLU A 141 21.25 5.66 20.64
N SER A 142 22.22 5.05 21.33
CA SER A 142 23.23 5.74 22.14
C SER A 142 24.27 6.54 21.34
N HIS A 143 24.25 6.44 20.00
CA HIS A 143 25.18 7.10 19.11
C HIS A 143 24.50 8.03 18.10
N ASP A 144 25.23 9.04 17.60
CA ASP A 144 24.80 9.80 16.43
C ASP A 144 24.89 8.93 15.17
N GLY A 145 23.73 8.60 14.61
CA GLY A 145 23.59 7.73 13.44
C GLY A 145 24.42 8.13 12.24
N ALA A 146 24.34 9.41 11.85
CA ALA A 146 24.97 9.90 10.64
C ALA A 146 26.50 9.90 10.79
N GLU A 147 27.01 10.35 11.93
CA GLU A 147 28.44 10.31 12.24
C GLU A 147 28.95 8.87 12.28
N GLN A 148 28.24 7.95 12.95
CA GLN A 148 28.65 6.56 13.03
C GLN A 148 28.58 5.85 11.68
N ALA A 149 27.54 6.08 10.89
CA ALA A 149 27.43 5.52 9.55
C ALA A 149 28.60 5.97 8.66
N GLN A 150 29.01 7.24 8.76
CA GLN A 150 30.19 7.73 8.03
C GLN A 150 31.48 7.09 8.56
N ARG A 151 31.64 6.96 9.88
CA ARG A 151 32.80 6.28 10.49
C ARG A 151 32.92 4.83 10.02
N LEU A 152 31.79 4.12 9.95
CA LEU A 152 31.73 2.75 9.45
C LEU A 152 32.03 2.70 7.95
N ALA A 153 31.47 3.61 7.15
CA ALA A 153 31.76 3.72 5.73
C ALA A 153 33.27 3.88 5.49
N ASP A 154 33.94 4.78 6.22
CA ASP A 154 35.38 5.00 6.11
C ASP A 154 36.19 3.77 6.57
N LYS A 155 35.79 3.13 7.66
CA LYS A 155 36.46 1.93 8.21
C LYS A 155 36.40 0.73 7.25
N TYR A 156 35.30 0.58 6.53
CA TYR A 156 35.03 -0.58 5.66
C TYR A 156 35.21 -0.29 4.17
N ASP A 157 35.77 0.87 3.80
CA ASP A 157 35.92 1.33 2.40
C ASP A 157 34.58 1.31 1.64
N ALA A 158 33.51 1.64 2.35
CA ALA A 158 32.14 1.72 1.86
C ALA A 158 31.70 3.18 1.69
N LYS A 159 30.48 3.40 1.22
CA LYS A 159 29.88 4.74 1.09
C LYS A 159 28.47 4.75 1.66
N VAL A 160 28.13 5.77 2.43
CA VAL A 160 26.73 6.03 2.78
C VAL A 160 26.00 6.50 1.52
N VAL A 161 24.91 5.82 1.16
CA VAL A 161 24.19 6.08 -0.10
C VAL A 161 22.67 6.23 0.06
N GLY A 162 22.17 6.00 1.27
CA GLY A 162 20.76 6.14 1.64
C GLY A 162 20.63 6.14 3.16
N ALA A 163 19.46 6.51 3.65
CA ALA A 163 19.17 6.56 5.08
C ALA A 163 17.66 6.50 5.34
N ILE A 164 17.30 6.10 6.56
CA ILE A 164 16.01 6.33 7.19
C ILE A 164 16.34 6.97 8.55
N PRO A 165 16.67 8.28 8.57
CA PRO A 165 17.20 8.93 9.76
C PRO A 165 16.30 8.79 11.01
N PRO A 166 14.96 8.85 10.91
CA PRO A 166 14.08 8.64 12.07
C PRO A 166 14.24 7.28 12.75
N LEU A 167 14.75 6.26 12.04
CA LEU A 167 14.98 4.90 12.52
C LEU A 167 16.46 4.59 12.73
N ASN A 168 17.30 5.62 12.81
CA ASN A 168 18.76 5.52 12.93
C ASN A 168 19.43 4.54 11.93
N THR A 169 18.82 4.40 10.75
CA THR A 169 19.18 3.36 9.77
C THR A 169 19.89 3.99 8.57
N TYR A 170 21.04 3.45 8.17
CA TYR A 170 21.85 4.00 7.07
C TYR A 170 22.27 2.93 6.08
N GLN A 171 22.11 3.21 4.79
CA GLN A 171 22.46 2.28 3.72
C GLN A 171 23.91 2.49 3.28
N LEU A 172 24.69 1.42 3.33
CA LEU A 172 26.08 1.37 2.90
C LEU A 172 26.23 0.65 1.56
N ARG A 173 26.97 1.28 0.64
CA ARG A 173 27.49 0.62 -0.54
C ARG A 173 28.87 0.05 -0.25
N LEU A 174 28.95 -1.27 -0.21
CA LEU A 174 30.16 -2.04 0.08
C LEU A 174 31.03 -2.20 -1.18
N PRO A 175 32.36 -2.31 -1.04
CA PRO A 175 33.26 -2.65 -2.15
C PRO A 175 33.25 -4.17 -2.47
N ALA A 176 32.11 -4.84 -2.27
CA ALA A 176 31.95 -6.28 -2.46
C ALA A 176 31.63 -6.61 -3.92
N ARG A 177 32.22 -7.69 -4.43
CA ARG A 177 31.99 -8.18 -5.81
C ARG A 177 31.22 -9.50 -5.88
N ASN A 178 31.04 -10.15 -4.75
CA ASN A 178 30.32 -11.41 -4.61
C ASN A 178 29.80 -11.56 -3.18
N LEU A 179 28.98 -12.59 -2.96
CA LEU A 179 28.34 -12.83 -1.67
C LEU A 179 29.34 -13.18 -0.57
N ASP A 180 30.40 -13.93 -0.86
CA ASP A 180 31.41 -14.28 0.16
C ASP A 180 32.06 -13.02 0.75
N GLN A 181 32.40 -12.03 -0.08
CA GLN A 181 32.95 -10.74 0.35
C GLN A 181 31.93 -9.89 1.10
N ARG A 182 30.68 -9.86 0.63
CA ARG A 182 29.57 -9.16 1.28
C ARG A 182 29.33 -9.74 2.67
N ASP A 183 29.15 -11.04 2.78
CA ASP A 183 28.79 -11.75 4.01
C ASP A 183 29.91 -11.62 5.05
N ALA A 184 31.18 -11.71 4.62
CA ALA A 184 32.32 -11.42 5.50
C ALA A 184 32.33 -9.97 6.02
N THR A 185 31.75 -9.02 5.27
CA THR A 185 31.64 -7.62 5.71
C THR A 185 30.43 -7.42 6.62
N VAL A 186 29.28 -8.04 6.29
CA VAL A 186 28.08 -8.07 7.15
C VAL A 186 28.42 -8.61 8.55
N LEU A 187 29.15 -9.73 8.63
CA LEU A 187 29.58 -10.31 9.91
C LEU A 187 30.48 -9.37 10.72
N ARG A 188 31.32 -8.57 10.06
CA ARG A 188 32.20 -7.61 10.73
C ARG A 188 31.42 -6.36 11.19
N LEU A 189 30.49 -5.88 10.36
CA LEU A 189 29.59 -4.78 10.69
C LEU A 189 28.72 -5.12 11.90
N GLY A 190 28.10 -6.30 11.92
CA GLY A 190 27.28 -6.76 13.05
C GLY A 190 28.07 -7.09 14.32
N ALA A 191 29.40 -6.99 14.29
CA ALA A 191 30.26 -7.10 15.47
C ALA A 191 30.74 -5.72 15.99
N GLU A 192 30.36 -4.63 15.34
CA GLU A 192 30.62 -3.28 15.83
C GLU A 192 29.69 -2.96 17.00
N VAL A 193 30.25 -2.47 18.11
CA VAL A 193 29.47 -2.08 19.30
C VAL A 193 28.46 -0.96 19.03
N SER A 194 28.63 -0.20 17.95
CA SER A 194 27.71 0.88 17.55
C SER A 194 26.62 0.42 16.58
N VAL A 195 26.62 -0.85 16.15
CA VAL A 195 25.65 -1.39 15.21
C VAL A 195 24.76 -2.35 15.97
N ASP A 196 23.48 -2.06 15.97
CA ASP A 196 22.46 -2.92 16.56
C ASP A 196 22.15 -4.09 15.60
N ALA A 197 21.82 -3.76 14.35
CA ALA A 197 21.53 -4.76 13.32
C ALA A 197 22.09 -4.41 11.95
N VAL A 198 22.26 -5.44 11.10
CA VAL A 198 22.57 -5.29 9.67
C VAL A 198 21.43 -5.87 8.86
N VAL A 199 20.79 -5.03 8.05
CA VAL A 199 19.71 -5.43 7.16
C VAL A 199 20.28 -5.76 5.77
N ILE A 200 20.02 -6.98 5.31
CA ILE A 200 20.30 -7.39 3.94
C ILE A 200 19.00 -7.47 3.17
N GLU A 201 18.98 -6.89 1.97
CA GLU A 201 17.79 -6.96 1.14
C GLU A 201 17.78 -8.26 0.32
N GLU A 202 16.70 -9.02 0.47
CA GLU A 202 16.38 -10.18 -0.33
C GLU A 202 15.12 -9.92 -1.14
N SER A 203 15.21 -9.04 -2.12
CA SER A 203 14.08 -8.74 -2.99
C SER A 203 13.87 -9.87 -4.00
N GLY A 204 12.90 -10.75 -3.76
CA GLY A 204 12.33 -11.61 -4.80
C GLY A 204 11.59 -10.80 -5.86
N ALA A 205 11.31 -11.39 -7.03
CA ALA A 205 10.17 -10.93 -7.81
C ALA A 205 8.94 -11.24 -6.95
N GLU A 206 8.28 -10.21 -6.41
CA GLU A 206 6.92 -10.38 -5.91
C GLU A 206 6.05 -10.64 -7.14
N GLU A 207 6.00 -11.91 -7.54
CA GLU A 207 4.98 -12.34 -8.47
C GLU A 207 3.65 -12.24 -7.73
N SER A 208 2.66 -11.65 -8.38
CA SER A 208 1.29 -11.62 -7.90
C SER A 208 0.73 -13.05 -7.93
N ILE A 209 1.04 -13.86 -6.91
CA ILE A 209 0.47 -15.20 -6.70
C ILE A 209 -0.93 -15.05 -6.08
N GLU A 210 -1.72 -14.09 -6.57
CA GLU A 210 -3.05 -13.76 -6.05
C GLU A 210 -4.14 -14.11 -7.06
N GLN A 211 -3.99 -15.31 -7.63
CA GLN A 211 -4.99 -15.95 -8.46
C GLN A 211 -5.33 -17.29 -7.81
N ASP A 212 -6.34 -17.30 -6.96
CA ASP A 212 -6.92 -18.54 -6.48
C ASP A 212 -7.82 -19.11 -7.59
N ALA A 213 -7.53 -20.32 -8.07
CA ALA A 213 -8.31 -21.02 -9.09
C ALA A 213 -9.62 -21.63 -8.52
N SER A 214 -10.10 -21.14 -7.37
CA SER A 214 -11.40 -21.53 -6.82
C SER A 214 -12.54 -20.89 -7.62
N ASP A 215 -13.73 -21.50 -7.55
CA ASP A 215 -14.95 -21.00 -8.19
C ASP A 215 -15.08 -19.48 -8.06
N PRO A 216 -15.49 -18.78 -9.14
CA PRO A 216 -15.63 -17.34 -9.10
C PRO A 216 -16.55 -16.96 -7.94
N PRO A 217 -16.18 -15.97 -7.11
CA PRO A 217 -16.99 -15.52 -6.00
C PRO A 217 -18.37 -15.10 -6.48
N ALA A 218 -19.28 -14.93 -5.53
CA ALA A 218 -20.51 -14.22 -5.80
C ALA A 218 -20.21 -12.82 -6.39
N ARG A 219 -21.18 -12.21 -7.08
CA ARG A 219 -21.03 -10.83 -7.60
C ARG A 219 -20.41 -9.92 -6.54
N GLU A 220 -19.51 -9.00 -6.91
CA GLU A 220 -18.83 -8.06 -5.99
C GLU A 220 -19.75 -7.46 -4.91
N SER A 221 -20.97 -7.08 -5.29
CA SER A 221 -21.98 -6.53 -4.39
C SER A 221 -22.38 -7.47 -3.25
N GLN A 222 -22.22 -8.78 -3.40
CA GLN A 222 -22.45 -9.80 -2.37
C GLN A 222 -21.22 -10.01 -1.48
N GLU A 223 -20.01 -9.84 -2.00
CA GLU A 223 -18.79 -9.83 -1.18
C GLU A 223 -18.74 -8.57 -0.29
N TRP A 224 -19.00 -7.40 -0.86
CA TRP A 224 -19.11 -6.14 -0.11
C TRP A 224 -20.29 -6.12 0.85
N ALA A 225 -21.37 -6.84 0.55
CA ALA A 225 -22.46 -7.03 1.50
C ALA A 225 -21.98 -7.74 2.78
N ALA A 226 -21.02 -8.67 2.71
CA ALA A 226 -20.51 -9.36 3.91
C ALA A 226 -19.87 -8.43 4.95
N ASN A 227 -19.46 -7.23 4.53
CA ASN A 227 -18.89 -6.18 5.38
C ASN A 227 -19.88 -5.04 5.73
N ARG A 228 -21.14 -5.12 5.26
CA ARG A 228 -22.13 -4.02 5.33
C ARG A 228 -21.66 -2.71 4.67
N PHE A 229 -20.90 -2.84 3.59
CA PHE A 229 -20.31 -1.72 2.86
C PHE A 229 -21.31 -0.64 2.43
N LEU A 230 -22.41 -1.02 1.76
CA LEU A 230 -23.41 -0.06 1.29
C LEU A 230 -24.21 0.58 2.43
N ASP A 231 -24.42 -0.15 3.54
CA ASP A 231 -25.04 0.40 4.74
C ASP A 231 -24.15 1.48 5.34
N ALA A 232 -22.83 1.26 5.38
CA ALA A 232 -21.85 2.22 5.86
C ALA A 232 -21.83 3.51 5.01
N VAL A 233 -21.79 3.37 3.68
CA VAL A 233 -21.87 4.51 2.74
C VAL A 233 -23.17 5.29 2.96
N ASN A 234 -24.31 4.59 3.02
CA ASN A 234 -25.61 5.22 3.24
C ASN A 234 -25.70 5.92 4.60
N PHE A 235 -25.15 5.32 5.65
CA PHE A 235 -25.10 5.90 6.98
C PHE A 235 -24.27 7.17 6.98
N TYR A 236 -23.03 7.11 6.48
CA TYR A 236 -22.13 8.27 6.42
C TYR A 236 -22.79 9.44 5.68
N GLN A 237 -23.32 9.19 4.48
CA GLN A 237 -24.00 10.20 3.67
C GLN A 237 -25.22 10.81 4.37
N ARG A 238 -26.10 9.99 4.94
CA ARG A 238 -27.33 10.48 5.59
C ARG A 238 -27.06 11.16 6.92
N ARG A 239 -26.11 10.64 7.70
CA ARG A 239 -25.76 11.17 9.01
C ARG A 239 -25.22 12.59 8.87
N LEU A 240 -24.23 12.78 7.99
CA LEU A 240 -23.63 14.08 7.74
C LEU A 240 -24.58 15.07 7.04
N GLN A 241 -25.50 14.59 6.21
CA GLN A 241 -26.54 15.47 5.63
C GLN A 241 -27.56 15.98 6.66
N LYS A 242 -27.91 15.16 7.66
CA LYS A 242 -28.94 15.48 8.65
C LYS A 242 -28.40 16.29 9.82
N GLU A 243 -27.17 16.02 10.26
CA GLU A 243 -26.55 16.72 11.37
C GLU A 243 -25.33 17.51 10.88
N GLN A 244 -25.60 18.74 10.44
CA GLN A 244 -24.58 19.70 10.00
C GLN A 244 -23.58 20.10 11.10
N ASP A 245 -23.72 19.56 12.32
CA ASP A 245 -22.88 19.85 13.48
C ASP A 245 -21.70 18.87 13.63
N ILE A 246 -21.61 17.80 12.81
CA ILE A 246 -20.44 16.92 12.77
C ILE A 246 -19.39 17.53 11.82
N ASP A 247 -18.34 18.13 12.41
CA ASP A 247 -17.22 18.72 11.67
C ASP A 247 -16.21 17.64 11.24
N THR A 248 -16.42 17.06 10.06
CA THR A 248 -15.52 16.04 9.53
C THR A 248 -14.22 16.63 9.00
N ARG A 249 -13.09 15.93 9.18
CA ARG A 249 -11.76 16.40 8.75
C ARG A 249 -11.11 15.53 7.68
N PRO A 250 -10.35 16.11 6.73
CA PRO A 250 -9.63 15.33 5.72
C PRO A 250 -8.63 14.38 6.37
N VAL A 251 -8.51 13.17 5.82
CA VAL A 251 -7.54 12.17 6.29
C VAL A 251 -6.65 11.74 5.13
N ARG A 252 -5.36 11.63 5.40
CA ARG A 252 -4.35 11.13 4.47
C ARG A 252 -4.00 9.69 4.79
N ILE A 253 -3.96 8.88 3.74
CA ILE A 253 -3.75 7.44 3.77
C ILE A 253 -2.55 7.14 2.87
N GLY A 254 -1.54 6.51 3.44
CA GLY A 254 -0.39 5.99 2.71
C GLY A 254 -0.64 4.53 2.31
N VAL A 255 -0.54 4.21 1.03
CA VAL A 255 -0.71 2.85 0.50
C VAL A 255 0.63 2.39 -0.04
N ILE A 256 1.25 1.40 0.60
CA ILE A 256 2.57 0.91 0.21
C ILE A 256 2.44 -0.07 -0.96
N GLU A 257 2.24 0.50 -2.14
CA GLU A 257 2.05 -0.17 -3.43
C GLU A 257 2.80 0.57 -4.55
N ARG A 258 2.96 -0.07 -5.72
CA ARG A 258 3.85 0.42 -6.78
C ARG A 258 3.22 1.53 -7.63
N ASP A 259 2.12 1.21 -8.28
CA ASP A 259 1.53 2.01 -9.35
C ASP A 259 0.01 1.80 -9.46
N VAL A 260 -0.64 2.72 -10.17
CA VAL A 260 -2.07 2.72 -10.47
C VAL A 260 -2.24 3.02 -11.95
N ASP A 261 -3.10 2.28 -12.64
CA ASP A 261 -3.42 2.55 -14.04
C ASP A 261 -4.43 3.70 -14.16
N PHE A 262 -3.97 4.86 -14.64
CA PHE A 262 -4.83 6.04 -14.85
C PHE A 262 -5.48 6.09 -16.24
N ASP A 263 -5.29 5.07 -17.07
CA ASP A 263 -6.02 4.90 -18.34
C ASP A 263 -7.32 4.10 -18.14
N ASN A 264 -7.47 3.42 -16.99
CA ASN A 264 -8.68 2.68 -16.70
C ASN A 264 -9.85 3.61 -16.26
N PRO A 265 -11.12 3.20 -16.45
CA PRO A 265 -12.30 3.99 -16.06
C PRO A 265 -12.43 4.25 -14.55
N ASP A 266 -11.83 3.42 -13.70
CA ASP A 266 -11.86 3.59 -12.24
C ASP A 266 -11.04 4.83 -11.82
N PHE A 267 -10.00 5.20 -12.58
CA PHE A 267 -9.05 6.28 -12.24
C PHE A 267 -8.89 7.37 -13.32
N ALA A 268 -9.54 7.24 -14.48
CA ALA A 268 -9.36 8.16 -15.61
C ALA A 268 -9.67 9.64 -15.29
N ASP A 269 -10.48 9.92 -14.28
CA ASP A 269 -10.89 11.27 -13.89
C ASP A 269 -10.04 11.90 -12.77
N TYR A 270 -8.93 11.27 -12.36
CA TYR A 270 -7.99 11.79 -11.36
C TYR A 270 -6.83 12.64 -11.93
N ALA A 271 -6.78 12.86 -13.24
CA ALA A 271 -5.69 13.60 -13.87
C ALA A 271 -5.63 15.09 -13.45
N GLY A 272 -4.41 15.58 -13.21
CA GLY A 272 -4.13 16.97 -12.87
C GLY A 272 -4.42 17.34 -11.42
N ASP A 273 -4.92 18.57 -11.22
CA ASP A 273 -5.20 19.11 -9.89
C ASP A 273 -6.52 18.55 -9.35
N CYS A 274 -6.41 17.48 -8.57
CA CYS A 274 -7.56 16.86 -7.91
C CYS A 274 -8.21 17.78 -6.85
N ARG A 275 -7.43 18.68 -6.22
CA ARG A 275 -7.93 19.56 -5.14
C ARG A 275 -8.69 20.79 -5.64
N ARG A 276 -9.01 20.84 -6.94
CA ARG A 276 -10.06 21.72 -7.48
C ARG A 276 -11.43 21.46 -6.85
N ASP A 277 -11.67 20.22 -6.43
CA ASP A 277 -12.82 19.83 -5.63
C ASP A 277 -12.33 19.40 -4.25
N ALA A 278 -12.68 20.16 -3.21
CA ALA A 278 -12.16 19.94 -1.87
C ALA A 278 -12.75 18.68 -1.20
N SER A 279 -13.99 18.31 -1.52
CA SER A 279 -14.68 17.16 -0.91
C SER A 279 -14.34 15.83 -1.59
N ARG A 280 -13.71 15.89 -2.76
CA ARG A 280 -13.31 14.74 -3.55
C ARG A 280 -12.08 14.03 -2.95
N VAL A 281 -12.11 12.71 -2.90
CA VAL A 281 -10.91 11.89 -2.70
C VAL A 281 -9.90 12.13 -3.81
N CYS A 282 -8.61 12.19 -3.48
CA CYS A 282 -7.52 12.31 -4.41
C CYS A 282 -6.63 11.07 -4.38
N VAL A 283 -6.18 10.65 -5.56
CA VAL A 283 -5.26 9.52 -5.74
C VAL A 283 -3.97 10.06 -6.32
N TYR A 284 -2.87 9.83 -5.61
CA TYR A 284 -1.53 10.22 -6.03
C TYR A 284 -0.69 8.98 -6.24
N ALA A 285 -0.33 8.68 -7.48
CA ALA A 285 0.35 7.44 -7.81
C ALA A 285 1.12 7.55 -9.12
N ARG A 286 2.21 6.79 -9.23
CA ARG A 286 2.88 6.58 -10.52
C ARG A 286 1.95 5.75 -11.41
N ASP A 287 2.01 6.01 -12.71
CA ASP A 287 1.17 5.34 -13.69
C ASP A 287 1.66 3.91 -13.95
N ALA A 288 0.72 2.96 -13.92
CA ALA A 288 1.00 1.55 -14.13
C ALA A 288 1.06 1.20 -15.61
N ALA A 289 1.96 0.29 -15.98
CA ALA A 289 2.01 -0.22 -17.35
C ALA A 289 0.83 -1.14 -17.71
N LYS A 290 0.02 -1.57 -16.74
CA LYS A 290 -1.09 -2.53 -16.90
C LYS A 290 -2.25 -2.23 -15.94
N ALA A 291 -3.48 -2.34 -16.42
CA ALA A 291 -4.72 -2.15 -15.66
C ALA A 291 -4.89 -3.06 -14.44
N GLY A 292 -4.67 -4.37 -14.60
CA GLY A 292 -4.88 -5.36 -13.55
C GLY A 292 -3.71 -5.54 -12.58
N GLY A 293 -2.90 -4.50 -12.36
CA GLY A 293 -1.82 -4.55 -11.38
C GLY A 293 -2.34 -4.66 -9.95
N HIS A 294 -1.56 -5.28 -9.05
CA HIS A 294 -1.88 -5.38 -7.63
C HIS A 294 -2.19 -4.01 -7.01
N GLY A 295 -1.33 -3.01 -7.28
CA GLY A 295 -1.50 -1.64 -6.80
C GLY A 295 -2.78 -0.96 -7.28
N THR A 296 -3.12 -1.11 -8.58
CA THR A 296 -4.38 -0.59 -9.15
C THR A 296 -5.59 -1.17 -8.43
N THR A 297 -5.62 -2.49 -8.20
CA THR A 297 -6.75 -3.15 -7.53
C THR A 297 -6.86 -2.74 -6.05
N VAL A 298 -5.74 -2.68 -5.32
CA VAL A 298 -5.70 -2.22 -3.91
C VAL A 298 -6.17 -0.76 -3.79
N ALA A 299 -5.66 0.13 -4.64
CA ALA A 299 -6.12 1.52 -4.69
C ALA A 299 -7.60 1.62 -5.09
N GLY A 300 -8.08 0.69 -5.93
CA GLY A 300 -9.46 0.67 -6.43
C GLY A 300 -10.46 0.48 -5.32
N ILE A 301 -10.16 -0.38 -4.34
CA ILE A 301 -11.01 -0.63 -3.17
C ILE A 301 -11.23 0.64 -2.35
N LEU A 302 -10.24 1.55 -2.33
CA LEU A 302 -10.34 2.84 -1.66
C LEU A 302 -11.03 3.88 -2.52
N ALA A 303 -10.63 4.02 -3.79
CA ALA A 303 -10.86 5.23 -4.56
C ALA A 303 -11.35 5.02 -6.01
N ALA A 304 -11.66 3.80 -6.46
CA ALA A 304 -12.25 3.60 -7.79
C ALA A 304 -13.56 4.38 -7.96
N ALA A 305 -13.71 5.01 -9.12
CA ALA A 305 -14.97 5.58 -9.55
C ALA A 305 -16.07 4.50 -9.62
N TRP A 306 -17.28 4.85 -9.19
CA TRP A 306 -18.43 3.95 -9.23
C TRP A 306 -19.08 3.94 -10.60
N ASP A 307 -19.83 2.87 -10.88
CA ASP A 307 -20.65 2.69 -12.10
C ASP A 307 -19.84 2.70 -13.42
N ASN A 308 -18.55 2.35 -13.38
CA ASN A 308 -17.63 2.36 -14.54
C ASN A 308 -17.12 0.97 -14.96
N GLY A 309 -17.62 -0.12 -14.36
CA GLY A 309 -17.34 -1.50 -14.80
C GLY A 309 -16.25 -2.27 -14.04
N GLY A 310 -15.44 -1.62 -13.22
CA GLY A 310 -14.39 -2.25 -12.42
C GLY A 310 -14.78 -2.42 -10.95
N ASN A 311 -14.13 -1.64 -10.09
CA ASN A 311 -14.24 -1.68 -8.63
C ASN A 311 -15.15 -0.54 -8.11
N SER A 312 -15.57 -0.61 -6.84
CA SER A 312 -16.35 0.45 -6.18
C SER A 312 -15.60 0.99 -4.95
N GLY A 313 -14.87 2.10 -5.12
CA GLY A 313 -14.04 2.67 -4.07
C GLY A 313 -14.83 3.17 -2.87
N PHE A 314 -14.49 2.73 -1.66
CA PHE A 314 -15.20 3.10 -0.43
C PHE A 314 -15.16 4.61 -0.16
N LEU A 315 -13.97 5.22 -0.18
CA LEU A 315 -13.80 6.65 0.12
C LEU A 315 -14.37 7.52 -0.99
N ARG A 316 -14.26 7.07 -2.23
CA ARG A 316 -14.89 7.72 -3.40
C ARG A 316 -16.40 7.82 -3.26
N ALA A 317 -17.03 6.84 -2.60
CA ALA A 317 -18.46 6.87 -2.31
C ALA A 317 -18.85 7.99 -1.33
N LEU A 318 -17.89 8.53 -0.56
CA LEU A 318 -18.14 9.53 0.48
C LEU A 318 -18.02 10.98 -0.04
N ASP A 319 -17.50 11.20 -1.24
CA ASP A 319 -17.18 12.52 -1.84
C ASP A 319 -18.33 13.54 -1.79
N LYS A 320 -19.59 13.08 -1.81
CA LYS A 320 -20.77 13.95 -1.79
C LYS A 320 -20.93 14.75 -0.50
N VAL A 321 -20.40 14.25 0.61
CA VAL A 321 -20.57 14.84 1.94
C VAL A 321 -19.29 14.85 2.78
N GLY A 322 -18.27 14.12 2.34
CA GLY A 322 -17.03 13.93 3.08
C GLY A 322 -16.11 15.15 2.98
N PRO A 323 -15.08 15.19 3.82
CA PRO A 323 -14.12 16.28 3.84
C PRO A 323 -13.04 16.17 2.74
N GLY A 324 -13.13 15.14 1.89
CA GLY A 324 -12.07 14.72 0.97
C GLY A 324 -10.98 13.90 1.68
N PHE A 325 -10.33 13.01 0.93
CA PHE A 325 -9.28 12.11 1.43
C PHE A 325 -8.07 12.16 0.49
N ASP A 326 -6.86 12.00 1.01
CA ASP A 326 -5.67 11.80 0.19
C ASP A 326 -5.26 10.32 0.24
N VAL A 327 -5.33 9.62 -0.89
CA VAL A 327 -4.81 8.27 -1.07
C VAL A 327 -3.48 8.39 -1.83
N ILE A 328 -2.37 8.19 -1.10
CA ILE A 328 -1.03 8.28 -1.67
C ILE A 328 -0.49 6.87 -1.85
N VAL A 329 -0.28 6.46 -3.11
CA VAL A 329 0.29 5.16 -3.45
C VAL A 329 1.78 5.35 -3.71
N ASP A 330 2.61 4.90 -2.77
CA ASP A 330 4.06 4.98 -2.89
C ASP A 330 4.76 3.83 -2.16
N ARG A 331 5.80 3.29 -2.81
CA ARG A 331 6.67 2.24 -2.28
C ARG A 331 8.14 2.68 -2.20
N GLY A 332 8.43 3.96 -2.47
CA GLY A 332 9.78 4.48 -2.50
C GLY A 332 10.54 3.96 -3.73
N SER A 333 11.66 3.26 -3.49
CA SER A 333 12.45 2.61 -4.55
C SER A 333 12.13 1.11 -4.67
N ASP A 334 12.64 0.46 -5.72
CA ASP A 334 12.56 -1.00 -5.90
C ASP A 334 13.46 -1.81 -4.93
N ALA A 335 13.74 -1.29 -3.74
CA ALA A 335 14.67 -1.87 -2.76
C ALA A 335 13.98 -2.75 -1.70
N GLY A 336 12.88 -3.39 -2.08
CA GLY A 336 12.15 -4.34 -1.24
C GLY A 336 11.67 -3.73 0.09
N ILE A 337 11.83 -4.48 1.19
CA ILE A 337 11.21 -4.14 2.48
C ILE A 337 11.82 -2.86 3.06
N THR A 338 13.12 -2.67 2.93
CA THR A 338 13.78 -1.47 3.47
C THR A 338 13.23 -0.18 2.83
N ALA A 339 12.91 -0.22 1.53
CA ALA A 339 12.25 0.91 0.84
C ALA A 339 10.78 1.08 1.24
N ASN A 340 10.05 -0.01 1.48
CA ASN A 340 8.68 0.05 2.00
C ASN A 340 8.62 0.81 3.33
N ILE A 341 9.58 0.54 4.23
CA ILE A 341 9.68 1.24 5.52
C ILE A 341 10.09 2.70 5.31
N ALA A 342 11.07 3.00 4.46
CA ALA A 342 11.44 4.38 4.14
C ALA A 342 10.26 5.20 3.58
N ALA A 343 9.47 4.61 2.69
CA ALA A 343 8.25 5.23 2.16
C ALA A 343 7.20 5.44 3.25
N SER A 344 7.02 4.45 4.14
CA SER A 344 6.09 4.55 5.27
C SER A 344 6.46 5.69 6.22
N VAL A 345 7.75 5.83 6.56
CA VAL A 345 8.26 6.95 7.38
C VAL A 345 7.97 8.28 6.70
N ASN A 346 8.34 8.45 5.43
CA ASN A 346 8.07 9.67 4.68
C ASN A 346 6.58 10.01 4.63
N LEU A 347 5.70 9.03 4.41
CA LEU A 347 4.26 9.25 4.35
C LEU A 347 3.68 9.68 5.70
N VAL A 348 4.19 9.14 6.80
CA VAL A 348 3.81 9.54 8.16
C VAL A 348 4.32 10.94 8.49
N GLU A 349 5.57 11.27 8.16
CA GLU A 349 6.11 12.64 8.26
C GLU A 349 5.32 13.63 7.38
N ASP A 350 4.81 13.15 6.24
CA ASP A 350 3.92 13.91 5.35
C ASP A 350 2.46 13.93 5.85
N GLY A 351 2.16 13.41 7.05
CA GLY A 351 0.86 13.53 7.72
C GLY A 351 -0.15 12.43 7.41
N ALA A 352 0.28 11.28 6.88
CA ALA A 352 -0.59 10.10 6.81
C ALA A 352 -0.95 9.60 8.21
N ARG A 353 -2.25 9.42 8.47
CA ARG A 353 -2.78 8.87 9.73
C ARG A 353 -3.04 7.37 9.66
N VAL A 354 -3.18 6.85 8.44
CA VAL A 354 -3.41 5.43 8.17
C VAL A 354 -2.41 4.97 7.12
N LEU A 355 -1.67 3.91 7.42
CA LEU A 355 -0.85 3.19 6.45
C LEU A 355 -1.52 1.88 6.06
N ASN A 356 -1.59 1.56 4.77
CA ASN A 356 -2.05 0.28 4.25
C ASN A 356 -0.84 -0.53 3.74
N TRP A 357 -0.55 -1.63 4.41
CA TRP A 357 0.49 -2.60 4.08
C TRP A 357 -0.14 -3.90 3.57
N SER A 358 -0.45 -3.95 2.28
CA SER A 358 -0.95 -5.15 1.59
C SER A 358 0.17 -6.14 1.23
N TRP A 359 1.22 -6.23 2.05
CA TRP A 359 2.39 -7.08 1.83
C TRP A 359 2.79 -7.84 3.10
N GLY A 360 3.56 -8.91 2.91
CA GLY A 360 4.07 -9.73 3.99
C GLY A 360 5.14 -10.69 3.50
N ILE A 361 6.00 -11.16 4.40
CA ILE A 361 7.08 -12.09 4.11
C ILE A 361 7.09 -13.28 5.06
N HIS A 362 7.55 -14.42 4.56
CA HIS A 362 7.74 -15.64 5.33
C HIS A 362 9.24 -15.94 5.50
N ARG A 363 9.62 -16.63 6.57
CA ARG A 363 10.98 -17.17 6.72
C ARG A 363 11.11 -18.51 6.00
N THR A 364 12.28 -18.80 5.44
CA THR A 364 12.59 -20.14 4.92
C THR A 364 12.31 -21.20 5.98
N GLY A 365 11.49 -22.20 5.64
CA GLY A 365 11.04 -23.24 6.56
C GLY A 365 9.65 -23.01 7.19
N ALA A 366 8.99 -21.89 6.87
CA ALA A 366 7.60 -21.67 7.26
C ALA A 366 6.68 -22.79 6.76
N ILE A 367 5.69 -23.15 7.57
CA ILE A 367 4.69 -24.17 7.27
C ILE A 367 3.27 -23.60 7.39
N ASP A 368 2.34 -24.13 6.61
CA ASP A 368 0.92 -23.85 6.72
C ASP A 368 0.26 -24.63 7.88
N VAL A 369 -1.05 -24.41 8.08
CA VAL A 369 -1.85 -25.09 9.11
C VAL A 369 -1.91 -26.61 8.93
N ASP A 370 -1.71 -27.11 7.72
CA ASP A 370 -1.69 -28.54 7.39
C ASP A 370 -0.29 -29.16 7.51
N GLY A 371 0.72 -28.35 7.84
CA GLY A 371 2.12 -28.76 7.98
C GLY A 371 2.90 -28.84 6.66
N ALA A 372 2.35 -28.31 5.56
CA ALA A 372 3.06 -28.21 4.28
C ALA A 372 3.93 -26.95 4.20
N PRO A 373 5.04 -26.95 3.44
CA PRO A 373 5.91 -25.78 3.33
C PRO A 373 5.22 -24.60 2.63
N VAL A 374 5.43 -23.40 3.14
CA VAL A 374 5.09 -22.15 2.45
C VAL A 374 6.28 -21.71 1.60
N ASP A 375 6.07 -21.59 0.29
CA ASP A 375 7.12 -21.28 -0.69
C ASP A 375 6.99 -19.88 -1.33
N SER A 376 5.97 -19.12 -0.95
CA SER A 376 5.73 -17.76 -1.43
C SER A 376 6.28 -16.69 -0.49
N LEU A 377 6.88 -15.64 -1.08
CA LEU A 377 7.39 -14.47 -0.37
C LEU A 377 8.39 -14.81 0.76
N VAL A 378 9.18 -15.87 0.53
CA VAL A 378 10.13 -16.40 1.51
C VAL A 378 11.43 -15.59 1.55
N ARG A 379 12.04 -15.49 2.74
CA ARG A 379 13.30 -14.81 3.03
C ARG A 379 14.19 -15.70 3.90
N SER A 380 15.50 -15.61 3.70
CA SER A 380 16.46 -16.33 4.54
C SER A 380 16.38 -15.85 5.99
N GLY A 381 16.85 -16.68 6.91
CA GLY A 381 16.86 -16.31 8.33
C GLY A 381 17.67 -15.05 8.63
N ILE A 382 18.74 -14.79 7.87
CA ILE A 382 19.58 -13.60 8.06
C ILE A 382 18.83 -12.33 7.64
N ALA A 383 18.11 -12.38 6.51
CA ALA A 383 17.31 -11.26 6.06
C ALA A 383 16.13 -11.01 7.02
N MET A 384 15.43 -12.06 7.47
CA MET A 384 14.33 -11.94 8.42
C MET A 384 14.75 -11.25 9.72
N SER A 385 15.87 -11.63 10.32
CA SER A 385 16.35 -10.96 11.54
C SER A 385 16.63 -9.47 11.32
N GLY A 386 17.25 -9.09 10.19
CA GLY A 386 17.43 -7.66 9.90
C GLY A 386 16.12 -6.90 9.67
N TYR A 387 15.11 -7.54 9.07
CA TYR A 387 13.80 -6.92 8.88
C TYR A 387 13.00 -6.82 10.18
N GLU A 388 13.16 -7.78 11.09
CA GLU A 388 12.55 -7.77 12.42
C GLU A 388 13.03 -6.55 13.20
N GLU A 389 14.34 -6.35 13.33
CA GLU A 389 14.92 -5.18 14.01
C GLU A 389 14.49 -3.87 13.33
N LEU A 390 14.47 -3.81 11.99
CA LEU A 390 14.00 -2.62 11.27
C LEU A 390 12.51 -2.29 11.56
N LEU A 391 11.67 -3.31 11.69
CA LEU A 391 10.25 -3.15 12.01
C LEU A 391 10.05 -2.77 13.48
N GLU A 392 10.86 -3.31 14.38
CA GLU A 392 10.88 -2.91 15.80
C GLU A 392 11.19 -1.42 15.92
N GLU A 393 12.28 -0.96 15.30
CA GLU A 393 12.64 0.46 15.24
C GLU A 393 11.51 1.32 14.65
N PHE A 394 10.88 0.85 13.58
CA PHE A 394 9.73 1.54 12.97
C PHE A 394 8.56 1.71 13.94
N PHE A 395 8.16 0.65 14.65
CA PHE A 395 7.03 0.73 15.59
C PHE A 395 7.39 1.46 16.89
N LEU A 396 8.66 1.41 17.34
CA LEU A 396 9.15 2.24 18.45
C LEU A 396 9.11 3.72 18.09
N TRP A 397 9.58 4.08 16.89
CA TRP A 397 9.50 5.44 16.37
C TRP A 397 8.06 5.92 16.24
N LEU A 398 7.16 5.11 15.66
CA LEU A 398 5.73 5.45 15.57
C LEU A 398 5.14 5.70 16.96
N ARG A 399 5.41 4.85 17.95
CA ARG A 399 4.87 5.02 19.30
C ARG A 399 5.36 6.29 19.97
N ARG A 400 6.62 6.66 19.72
CA ARG A 400 7.27 7.82 20.34
C ARG A 400 6.86 9.13 19.69
N GLU A 401 6.89 9.20 18.37
CA GLU A 401 6.76 10.45 17.61
C GLU A 401 5.38 10.62 16.95
N HIS A 402 4.68 9.51 16.67
CA HIS A 402 3.41 9.48 15.92
C HIS A 402 2.38 8.52 16.56
N PRO A 403 2.04 8.68 17.85
CA PRO A 403 1.18 7.74 18.57
C PRO A 403 -0.25 7.69 18.01
N ASP A 404 -0.63 8.64 17.15
CA ASP A 404 -1.93 8.78 16.53
C ASP A 404 -2.04 8.07 15.16
N VAL A 405 -0.97 7.45 14.67
CA VAL A 405 -0.92 6.72 13.39
C VAL A 405 -1.26 5.24 13.57
N VAL A 406 -2.00 4.68 12.62
CA VAL A 406 -2.27 3.24 12.53
C VAL A 406 -1.72 2.64 11.24
N VAL A 407 -1.28 1.39 11.33
CA VAL A 407 -0.81 0.54 10.24
C VAL A 407 -1.76 -0.62 10.09
N VAL A 408 -2.37 -0.76 8.92
CA VAL A 408 -3.28 -1.86 8.57
C VAL A 408 -2.54 -2.81 7.66
N ASN A 409 -2.31 -4.04 8.12
CA ASN A 409 -1.51 -5.05 7.44
C ASN A 409 -2.33 -6.29 7.06
N SER A 410 -2.01 -6.88 5.91
CA SER A 410 -2.59 -8.16 5.51
C SER A 410 -2.03 -9.32 6.36
N ALA A 411 -2.90 -10.21 6.82
CA ALA A 411 -2.50 -11.40 7.57
C ALA A 411 -1.58 -12.34 6.75
N GLY A 412 -1.79 -12.40 5.44
CA GLY A 412 -1.04 -13.27 4.52
C GLY A 412 -1.92 -14.35 3.91
N ASN A 413 -1.45 -14.92 2.80
CA ASN A 413 -2.20 -15.87 1.97
C ASN A 413 -1.56 -17.27 1.97
N GLY A 414 -0.77 -17.61 2.99
CA GLY A 414 -0.03 -18.86 3.10
C GLY A 414 -0.78 -19.98 3.82
N ALA A 415 -2.06 -19.77 4.18
CA ALA A 415 -2.81 -20.64 5.08
C ALA A 415 -2.03 -20.96 6.36
N SER A 416 -1.29 -20.00 6.89
CA SER A 416 -0.39 -20.17 8.04
C SER A 416 -0.86 -19.33 9.24
N PHE A 417 -0.02 -19.21 10.25
CA PHE A 417 -0.27 -18.50 11.50
C PHE A 417 0.36 -17.10 11.44
N SER A 418 -0.45 -16.07 11.64
CA SER A 418 -0.02 -14.67 11.50
C SER A 418 0.92 -14.21 12.63
N GLY A 419 0.78 -14.81 13.81
CA GLY A 419 1.47 -14.53 15.06
C GLY A 419 2.74 -15.36 15.32
N ARG A 420 3.13 -16.26 14.40
CA ARG A 420 4.43 -16.96 14.49
C ARG A 420 5.56 -16.02 14.05
N ASP A 421 6.04 -15.21 14.98
CA ASP A 421 7.18 -14.28 14.84
C ASP A 421 8.39 -14.91 14.15
N GLU A 422 8.74 -16.16 14.50
CA GLU A 422 9.84 -16.90 13.88
C GLU A 422 9.71 -17.04 12.34
N TYR A 423 8.49 -16.95 11.80
CA TYR A 423 8.18 -17.29 10.41
C TYR A 423 7.45 -16.22 9.60
N ARG A 424 6.91 -15.15 10.20
CA ARG A 424 6.04 -14.19 9.48
C ARG A 424 6.28 -12.76 9.93
N LEU A 425 6.49 -11.83 8.99
CA LEU A 425 6.60 -10.39 9.25
C LEU A 425 5.83 -9.56 8.20
N PRO A 426 5.16 -8.45 8.55
CA PRO A 426 5.15 -7.79 9.86
C PRO A 426 3.99 -8.23 10.76
N SER A 427 3.05 -9.05 10.26
CA SER A 427 1.80 -9.34 10.96
C SER A 427 1.99 -9.91 12.36
N SER A 428 3.11 -10.56 12.66
CA SER A 428 3.39 -11.15 13.98
C SER A 428 3.65 -10.12 15.08
N PHE A 429 4.05 -8.90 14.74
CA PHE A 429 4.39 -7.86 15.73
C PHE A 429 3.19 -7.50 16.60
N ILE A 430 3.40 -7.46 17.92
CA ILE A 430 2.37 -7.10 18.90
C ILE A 430 2.51 -5.63 19.27
N THR A 431 1.62 -4.79 18.75
CA THR A 431 1.56 -3.36 19.04
C THR A 431 0.15 -2.82 18.77
N ASP A 432 -0.26 -1.79 19.50
CA ASP A 432 -1.60 -1.18 19.36
C ASP A 432 -1.76 -0.44 18.01
N GLN A 433 -0.65 -0.06 17.38
CA GLN A 433 -0.64 0.63 16.09
C GLN A 433 -0.71 -0.32 14.88
N LEU A 434 -0.63 -1.64 15.04
CA LEU A 434 -0.67 -2.60 13.93
C LEU A 434 -1.97 -3.42 13.94
N PHE A 435 -2.79 -3.27 12.90
CA PHE A 435 -4.07 -3.95 12.71
C PHE A 435 -3.90 -5.02 11.65
N VAL A 436 -4.09 -6.28 12.00
CA VAL A 436 -3.89 -7.42 11.09
C VAL A 436 -5.22 -7.90 10.55
N VAL A 437 -5.35 -7.91 9.23
CA VAL A 437 -6.60 -8.16 8.53
C VAL A 437 -6.56 -9.51 7.82
N GLY A 438 -7.42 -10.42 8.28
CA GLY A 438 -7.67 -11.71 7.64
C GLY A 438 -8.68 -11.61 6.50
N GLY A 439 -8.77 -12.66 5.70
CA GLY A 439 -9.62 -12.71 4.52
C GLY A 439 -10.80 -13.66 4.67
N HIS A 440 -12.00 -13.16 4.37
CA HIS A 440 -13.19 -14.00 4.22
C HIS A 440 -13.82 -13.84 2.83
N GLN A 441 -14.79 -14.69 2.52
CA GLN A 441 -15.64 -14.61 1.33
C GLN A 441 -17.09 -14.88 1.69
N ARG A 442 -18.01 -14.54 0.77
CA ARG A 442 -19.41 -14.95 0.87
C ARG A 442 -19.54 -16.47 0.86
N SER A 443 -20.32 -17.01 1.81
CA SER A 443 -20.68 -18.44 1.83
C SER A 443 -21.79 -18.78 0.84
N ASP A 444 -22.04 -20.07 0.63
CA ASP A 444 -23.18 -20.57 -0.16
C ASP A 444 -24.52 -20.53 0.60
N LYS A 445 -24.49 -20.20 1.91
CA LYS A 445 -25.66 -20.28 2.79
C LYS A 445 -26.59 -19.09 2.57
N LYS A 446 -27.90 -19.37 2.47
CA LYS A 446 -28.97 -18.35 2.41
C LYS A 446 -29.45 -18.03 3.83
N VAL A 447 -28.68 -17.22 4.53
CA VAL A 447 -28.95 -16.75 5.88
C VAL A 447 -28.93 -15.22 5.91
N ASP A 448 -29.42 -14.63 6.99
CA ASP A 448 -29.35 -13.19 7.21
C ASP A 448 -27.91 -12.73 7.35
N ILE A 449 -27.65 -11.44 7.09
CA ILE A 449 -26.30 -10.88 7.07
C ILE A 449 -25.57 -11.07 8.40
N ASP A 450 -26.27 -10.94 9.53
CA ASP A 450 -25.73 -11.06 10.89
C ASP A 450 -25.46 -12.52 11.29
N ASP A 451 -25.98 -13.51 10.54
CA ASP A 451 -25.75 -14.92 10.84
C ASP A 451 -24.26 -15.26 10.61
N PRO A 452 -23.58 -15.91 11.58
CA PRO A 452 -22.17 -16.28 11.47
C PRO A 452 -21.82 -17.05 10.19
N ARG A 453 -22.78 -17.81 9.65
CA ARG A 453 -22.61 -18.64 8.45
C ARG A 453 -22.75 -17.84 7.15
N TYR A 454 -23.02 -16.54 7.19
CA TYR A 454 -23.14 -15.70 6.00
C TYR A 454 -21.81 -15.57 5.26
N ALA A 455 -20.70 -15.51 6.00
CA ALA A 455 -19.35 -15.50 5.44
C ALA A 455 -18.58 -16.74 5.91
N THR A 456 -17.56 -17.12 5.14
CA THR A 456 -16.62 -18.17 5.53
C THR A 456 -15.19 -17.68 5.28
N ARG A 457 -14.24 -18.16 6.07
CA ARG A 457 -12.83 -17.81 5.91
C ARG A 457 -12.34 -18.24 4.52
N ARG A 458 -11.46 -17.44 3.91
CA ARG A 458 -10.66 -17.89 2.76
C ARG A 458 -9.69 -18.96 3.21
N LYS A 459 -9.63 -20.09 2.49
CA LYS A 459 -8.71 -21.20 2.81
C LYS A 459 -7.25 -20.74 2.92
N THR A 460 -6.86 -19.86 2.01
CA THR A 460 -5.51 -19.28 1.92
C THR A 460 -5.23 -18.21 2.98
N SER A 461 -6.24 -17.62 3.63
CA SER A 461 -6.00 -16.59 4.65
C SER A 461 -5.25 -17.20 5.83
N ASN A 462 -4.17 -16.53 6.25
CA ASN A 462 -3.58 -16.79 7.55
C ASN A 462 -4.59 -16.54 8.67
N VAL A 463 -4.38 -17.21 9.80
CA VAL A 463 -5.26 -17.24 10.98
C VAL A 463 -4.47 -16.95 12.24
N ASP A 464 -5.10 -17.15 13.40
CA ASP A 464 -4.67 -17.01 14.79
C ASP A 464 -5.09 -15.71 15.51
N MET A 465 -4.76 -15.67 16.81
CA MET A 465 -5.08 -14.57 17.71
C MET A 465 -4.45 -13.24 17.33
N ARG A 466 -3.49 -13.23 16.39
CA ARG A 466 -2.90 -11.99 15.91
C ARG A 466 -3.78 -11.31 14.86
N VAL A 467 -4.65 -12.04 14.18
CA VAL A 467 -5.61 -11.45 13.24
C VAL A 467 -6.70 -10.71 14.04
N ASP A 468 -6.78 -9.39 13.87
CA ASP A 468 -7.72 -8.54 14.60
C ASP A 468 -9.14 -8.66 14.06
N ILE A 469 -9.30 -8.77 12.73
CA ILE A 469 -10.61 -8.85 12.07
C ILE A 469 -10.49 -9.48 10.69
N THR A 470 -11.55 -10.12 10.21
CA THR A 470 -11.64 -10.54 8.80
C THR A 470 -12.48 -9.56 7.98
N ALA A 471 -12.07 -9.31 6.74
CA ALA A 471 -12.87 -8.56 5.75
C ALA A 471 -12.96 -9.32 4.42
N ALA A 472 -13.95 -8.99 3.60
CA ALA A 472 -14.11 -9.60 2.28
C ALA A 472 -12.83 -9.43 1.46
N ALA A 473 -12.30 -10.54 0.96
CA ALA A 473 -10.96 -10.61 0.39
C ALA A 473 -10.96 -10.85 -1.12
N CYS A 474 -12.11 -10.70 -1.79
CA CYS A 474 -12.24 -10.86 -3.23
C CYS A 474 -12.82 -9.61 -3.86
N VAL A 475 -12.26 -9.23 -5.00
CA VAL A 475 -12.67 -8.05 -5.75
C VAL A 475 -12.47 -8.29 -7.23
N HIS A 476 -13.21 -7.57 -8.08
CA HIS A 476 -12.91 -7.53 -9.50
C HIS A 476 -11.79 -6.52 -9.76
N GLY A 477 -10.78 -6.94 -10.51
CA GLY A 477 -9.73 -6.05 -10.99
C GLY A 477 -10.29 -5.01 -11.95
N SER A 478 -9.61 -3.87 -12.03
CA SER A 478 -9.94 -2.82 -12.98
C SER A 478 -9.64 -3.26 -14.42
N MET A 479 -10.44 -2.77 -15.38
CA MET A 479 -10.33 -3.08 -16.81
C MET A 479 -10.16 -1.80 -17.62
N THR A 480 -9.53 -1.89 -18.79
CA THR A 480 -9.40 -0.74 -19.71
C THR A 480 -10.72 -0.40 -20.44
N GLU A 481 -11.64 -1.36 -20.51
CA GLU A 481 -12.96 -1.16 -21.13
C GLU A 481 -13.96 -0.72 -20.05
N ALA A 482 -14.68 0.38 -20.32
CA ALA A 482 -15.77 0.82 -19.46
C ALA A 482 -16.89 -0.23 -19.40
N ASP A 483 -17.51 -0.34 -18.23
CA ASP A 483 -18.57 -1.31 -17.91
C ASP A 483 -18.15 -2.79 -17.95
N ALA A 484 -16.87 -3.09 -18.21
CA ALA A 484 -16.36 -4.45 -18.30
C ALA A 484 -15.85 -4.97 -16.95
N THR A 485 -16.44 -6.07 -16.48
CA THR A 485 -16.02 -6.74 -15.23
C THR A 485 -14.67 -7.43 -15.41
N GLY A 486 -13.69 -7.03 -14.60
CA GLY A 486 -12.36 -7.63 -14.63
C GLY A 486 -12.25 -8.99 -13.95
N ALA A 487 -11.04 -9.57 -14.08
CA ALA A 487 -10.69 -10.81 -13.41
C ALA A 487 -10.86 -10.67 -11.90
N VAL A 488 -11.33 -11.73 -11.25
CA VAL A 488 -11.41 -11.74 -9.80
C VAL A 488 -10.01 -11.92 -9.25
N HIS A 489 -9.63 -11.01 -8.35
CA HIS A 489 -8.44 -11.14 -7.53
C HIS A 489 -8.87 -11.37 -6.09
N CYS A 490 -8.15 -12.25 -5.42
CA CYS A 490 -8.44 -12.49 -4.03
C CYS A 490 -7.21 -12.78 -3.17
N GLY A 491 -7.28 -12.30 -1.94
CA GLY A 491 -6.18 -12.27 -1.00
C GLY A 491 -6.46 -11.30 0.15
N THR A 492 -5.80 -11.51 1.27
CA THR A 492 -5.82 -10.61 2.44
C THR A 492 -5.33 -9.19 2.08
N SER A 493 -4.53 -9.05 1.02
CA SER A 493 -4.13 -7.78 0.39
C SER A 493 -5.32 -6.91 -0.05
N TYR A 494 -6.46 -7.51 -0.42
CA TYR A 494 -7.69 -6.80 -0.82
C TYR A 494 -8.66 -6.59 0.36
N ALA A 495 -8.56 -7.40 1.42
CA ALA A 495 -9.30 -7.17 2.66
C ALA A 495 -8.74 -5.96 3.44
N THR A 496 -7.42 -5.78 3.40
CA THR A 496 -6.66 -4.72 4.10
C THR A 496 -7.13 -3.29 3.75
N PRO A 497 -7.25 -2.88 2.47
CA PRO A 497 -7.67 -1.53 2.10
C PRO A 497 -9.11 -1.20 2.51
N LEU A 498 -10.01 -2.18 2.65
CA LEU A 498 -11.35 -1.91 3.20
C LEU A 498 -11.27 -1.42 4.64
N VAL A 499 -10.48 -2.11 5.46
CA VAL A 499 -10.28 -1.73 6.87
C VAL A 499 -9.54 -0.40 6.96
N ALA A 500 -8.51 -0.17 6.14
CA ALA A 500 -7.80 1.11 6.08
C ALA A 500 -8.73 2.28 5.71
N GLY A 501 -9.58 2.09 4.69
CA GLY A 501 -10.59 3.08 4.29
C GLY A 501 -11.64 3.33 5.37
N LEU A 502 -12.08 2.29 6.07
CA LEU A 502 -12.99 2.43 7.21
C LEU A 502 -12.37 3.24 8.36
N LEU A 503 -11.14 2.91 8.76
CA LEU A 503 -10.44 3.64 9.82
C LEU A 503 -10.22 5.10 9.45
N ALA A 504 -9.90 5.39 8.18
CA ALA A 504 -9.81 6.77 7.70
C ALA A 504 -11.16 7.51 7.77
N ALA A 505 -12.27 6.85 7.42
CA ALA A 505 -13.61 7.42 7.57
C ALA A 505 -13.99 7.64 9.04
N MET A 506 -13.63 6.72 9.95
CA MET A 506 -13.82 6.91 11.40
C MET A 506 -13.01 8.10 11.92
N LEU A 507 -11.74 8.22 11.52
CA LEU A 507 -10.87 9.36 11.87
C LEU A 507 -11.35 10.68 11.27
N SER A 508 -11.99 10.64 10.11
CA SER A 508 -12.62 11.83 9.53
C SER A 508 -13.78 12.32 10.37
N ILE A 509 -14.50 11.43 11.07
CA ILE A 509 -15.59 11.77 11.99
C ILE A 509 -15.04 12.24 13.33
N ASN A 510 -14.10 11.49 13.91
CA ASN A 510 -13.46 11.82 15.18
C ASN A 510 -11.92 11.69 15.04
N PRO A 511 -11.21 12.80 14.81
CA PRO A 511 -9.76 12.78 14.59
C PRO A 511 -8.94 12.54 15.86
N GLU A 512 -9.58 12.59 17.03
CA GLU A 512 -8.98 12.38 18.35
C GLU A 512 -8.92 10.90 18.76
N LEU A 513 -9.51 10.00 17.95
CA LEU A 513 -9.43 8.56 18.22
C LEU A 513 -7.98 8.07 18.14
N GLU A 514 -7.52 7.51 19.24
CA GLU A 514 -6.21 6.85 19.36
C GLU A 514 -6.28 5.41 18.80
N PRO A 515 -5.14 4.79 18.43
CA PRO A 515 -5.09 3.44 17.87
C PRO A 515 -5.83 2.37 18.68
N ASP A 516 -5.68 2.35 20.00
CA ASP A 516 -6.36 1.40 20.88
C ASP A 516 -7.89 1.60 20.88
N GLN A 517 -8.35 2.86 20.85
CA GLN A 517 -9.76 3.22 20.72
C GLN A 517 -10.31 2.82 19.36
N LEU A 518 -9.59 3.07 18.27
CA LEU A 518 -9.96 2.61 16.93
C LEU A 518 -10.12 1.09 16.89
N ARG A 519 -9.17 0.34 17.48
CA ARG A 519 -9.25 -1.12 17.60
C ARG A 519 -10.47 -1.53 18.40
N MET A 520 -10.70 -0.91 19.55
CA MET A 520 -11.85 -1.20 20.40
C MET A 520 -13.18 -0.95 19.68
N LEU A 521 -13.33 0.16 18.96
CA LEU A 521 -14.56 0.47 18.20
C LEU A 521 -14.75 -0.51 17.03
N LEU A 522 -13.68 -0.81 16.30
CA LEU A 522 -13.70 -1.79 15.20
C LEU A 522 -14.15 -3.16 15.71
N ARG A 523 -13.57 -3.64 16.82
CA ARG A 523 -13.87 -4.93 17.42
C ARG A 523 -15.26 -4.99 18.07
N ARG A 524 -15.68 -3.92 18.76
CA ARG A 524 -17.05 -3.78 19.30
C ARG A 524 -18.11 -3.80 18.21
N SER A 525 -17.78 -3.30 17.02
CA SER A 525 -18.69 -3.30 15.89
C SER A 525 -18.82 -4.65 15.19
N ALA A 526 -17.82 -5.52 15.35
CA ALA A 526 -17.66 -6.71 14.52
C ALA A 526 -18.86 -7.67 14.64
N MET A 527 -19.28 -8.21 13.50
CA MET A 527 -20.15 -9.39 13.45
C MET A 527 -19.33 -10.65 13.72
N THR A 528 -19.99 -11.78 13.97
CA THR A 528 -19.32 -13.08 14.10
C THR A 528 -19.16 -13.78 12.74
N ILE A 529 -18.20 -14.69 12.63
CA ILE A 529 -17.98 -15.57 11.45
C ILE A 529 -17.66 -16.99 11.90
N GLY A 530 -18.06 -17.99 11.10
CA GLY A 530 -17.79 -19.41 11.36
C GLY A 530 -19.01 -20.19 11.85
N GLU A 531 -18.85 -21.49 12.13
CA GLU A 531 -19.92 -22.30 12.74
C GLU A 531 -19.84 -22.25 14.27
N GLU A 532 -20.92 -22.60 14.98
CA GLU A 532 -21.04 -22.41 16.43
C GLU A 532 -20.04 -23.20 17.29
N ASN A 533 -19.25 -24.11 16.69
CA ASN A 533 -18.39 -25.08 17.35
C ASN A 533 -16.88 -24.93 17.04
N ASP A 534 -16.40 -23.77 16.58
CA ASP A 534 -14.95 -23.50 16.46
C ASP A 534 -14.25 -23.35 17.85
N PHE A 535 -14.90 -23.79 18.95
CA PHE A 535 -14.31 -23.91 20.28
C PHE A 535 -13.48 -25.20 20.41
N GLU A 536 -12.32 -25.25 19.77
CA GLU A 536 -11.19 -25.99 20.36
C GLU A 536 -10.51 -25.07 21.38
N PRO A 537 -9.99 -25.58 22.51
CA PRO A 537 -9.56 -24.77 23.64
C PRO A 537 -8.32 -23.91 23.29
N MET A 538 -8.50 -22.62 22.98
CA MET A 538 -7.44 -21.58 22.91
C MET A 538 -6.08 -22.05 22.33
N GLU A 539 -6.10 -22.91 21.32
CA GLU A 539 -4.90 -23.26 20.54
C GLU A 539 -4.98 -22.59 19.16
N ALA A 540 -3.85 -22.57 18.47
CA ALA A 540 -3.50 -21.68 17.36
C ALA A 540 -4.44 -21.61 16.12
N ASP A 541 -5.57 -22.32 16.11
CA ASP A 541 -6.44 -22.51 14.93
C ASP A 541 -7.64 -21.53 14.85
N ASP A 542 -7.78 -20.58 15.79
CA ASP A 542 -8.80 -19.53 15.74
C ASP A 542 -8.64 -18.64 14.50
N LEU A 543 -9.74 -18.27 13.81
CA LEU A 543 -9.66 -17.44 12.59
C LEU A 543 -9.16 -16.02 12.88
N THR A 544 -9.47 -15.50 14.07
CA THR A 544 -9.08 -14.18 14.59
C THR A 544 -8.94 -14.23 16.11
N ALA A 545 -8.39 -13.17 16.71
CA ALA A 545 -8.57 -12.90 18.14
C ALA A 545 -10.06 -13.03 18.53
N PRO A 546 -10.41 -13.85 19.54
CA PRO A 546 -11.79 -14.08 19.91
C PRO A 546 -12.43 -12.80 20.44
N ILE A 547 -13.72 -12.62 20.18
CA ILE A 547 -14.49 -11.48 20.71
C ILE A 547 -14.51 -11.55 22.23
N LEU A 548 -14.01 -10.48 22.86
CA LEU A 548 -13.87 -10.38 24.31
C LEU A 548 -15.14 -9.79 24.96
N PRO A 549 -15.41 -10.09 26.24
CA PRO A 549 -16.52 -9.45 26.96
C PRO A 549 -16.44 -7.92 26.96
N SER A 550 -15.23 -7.34 27.01
CA SER A 550 -15.01 -5.87 26.94
C SER A 550 -15.46 -5.25 25.62
N GLU A 551 -15.59 -6.07 24.56
CA GLU A 551 -16.09 -5.72 23.24
C GLU A 551 -17.62 -5.90 23.12
N ARG A 552 -18.28 -6.34 24.20
CA ARG A 552 -19.73 -6.53 24.34
C ARG A 552 -20.22 -6.00 25.69
N ASN A 553 -19.88 -4.74 26.02
CA ASN A 553 -20.31 -4.06 27.25
C ASN A 553 -20.01 -4.82 28.57
N ASN A 554 -18.96 -5.65 28.58
CA ASN A 554 -18.60 -6.55 29.68
C ASN A 554 -19.65 -7.64 29.98
N GLU A 555 -20.51 -7.99 29.01
CA GLU A 555 -21.48 -9.08 29.11
C GLU A 555 -20.78 -10.44 28.87
N LEU A 556 -20.42 -11.12 29.97
CA LEU A 556 -19.70 -12.41 29.93
C LEU A 556 -20.43 -13.52 29.15
N ASN A 557 -21.76 -13.50 29.14
CA ASN A 557 -22.58 -14.53 28.49
C ASN A 557 -23.14 -14.08 27.13
N HIS A 558 -22.57 -13.02 26.54
CA HIS A 558 -23.00 -12.56 25.22
C HIS A 558 -22.71 -13.66 24.18
N PRO A 559 -23.63 -13.98 23.25
CA PRO A 559 -23.49 -15.09 22.31
C PRO A 559 -22.27 -14.97 21.37
N ASP A 560 -21.80 -13.74 21.14
CA ASP A 560 -20.62 -13.48 20.32
C ASP A 560 -19.30 -13.71 21.05
N VAL A 561 -19.28 -13.71 22.39
CA VAL A 561 -18.03 -13.82 23.16
C VAL A 561 -17.37 -15.17 22.87
N GLY A 562 -16.07 -15.14 22.57
CA GLY A 562 -15.29 -16.30 22.13
C GLY A 562 -15.32 -16.57 20.63
N ARG A 563 -16.17 -15.89 19.84
CA ARG A 563 -16.26 -16.08 18.38
C ARG A 563 -15.27 -15.22 17.62
N SER A 564 -14.96 -15.64 16.39
CA SER A 564 -14.12 -14.87 15.47
C SER A 564 -14.84 -13.63 14.93
N ALA A 565 -14.09 -12.56 14.63
CA ALA A 565 -14.61 -11.26 14.22
C ALA A 565 -14.62 -11.06 12.70
N ARG A 566 -15.73 -10.51 12.23
CA ARG A 566 -15.99 -10.10 10.86
C ARG A 566 -16.34 -8.63 10.80
N LEU A 567 -15.77 -7.93 9.83
CA LEU A 567 -15.97 -6.50 9.61
C LEU A 567 -17.46 -6.12 9.51
N ASP A 568 -17.89 -5.14 10.32
CA ASP A 568 -19.15 -4.40 10.13
C ASP A 568 -18.81 -2.91 9.97
N MET A 569 -18.72 -2.46 8.71
CA MET A 569 -18.37 -1.08 8.40
C MET A 569 -19.43 -0.10 8.89
N TYR A 570 -20.71 -0.48 8.88
CA TYR A 570 -21.82 0.39 9.29
C TYR A 570 -21.75 0.66 10.79
N ARG A 571 -21.66 -0.41 11.59
CA ARG A 571 -21.66 -0.27 13.05
C ARG A 571 -20.39 0.42 13.54
N ALA A 572 -19.24 0.22 12.87
CA ALA A 572 -18.01 0.94 13.18
C ALA A 572 -18.14 2.46 13.02
N LEU A 573 -18.73 2.93 11.91
CA LEU A 573 -18.99 4.36 11.71
C LEU A 573 -20.01 4.91 12.70
N GLU A 574 -21.03 4.13 13.04
CA GLU A 574 -22.01 4.53 14.05
C GLU A 574 -21.36 4.73 15.42
N LEU A 575 -20.49 3.81 15.83
CA LEU A 575 -19.71 3.93 17.07
C LEU A 575 -18.71 5.09 17.03
N ALA A 576 -18.11 5.39 15.87
CA ALA A 576 -17.25 6.56 15.70
C ALA A 576 -18.01 7.89 15.86
N VAL A 577 -19.28 7.96 15.49
CA VAL A 577 -20.11 9.13 15.79
C VAL A 577 -20.46 9.20 17.28
N GLN A 578 -20.80 8.07 17.90
CA GLN A 578 -21.11 8.02 19.35
C GLN A 578 -19.91 8.38 20.23
N SER A 579 -18.69 8.17 19.74
CA SER A 579 -17.49 8.53 20.49
C SER A 579 -17.33 10.05 20.64
N LEU A 580 -17.92 10.87 19.75
CA LEU A 580 -17.90 12.34 19.87
C LEU A 580 -18.55 12.84 21.17
N ASP A 581 -19.56 12.12 21.69
CA ASP A 581 -20.24 12.46 22.94
C ASP A 581 -19.48 11.95 24.18
N SER A 582 -18.55 11.01 23.99
CA SER A 582 -17.79 10.36 25.06
C SER A 582 -16.51 11.12 25.45
N VAL A 583 -16.08 12.06 24.59
CA VAL A 583 -14.85 12.86 24.76
C VAL A 583 -15.15 14.27 25.34
N ARG A 584 -16.43 14.61 25.59
CA ARG A 584 -16.83 15.91 26.16
C ARG A 584 -16.85 15.94 27.69
#